data_AF-A0A4U2E4V2-F1
#
_entry.id   AF-A0A4U2E4V2-F1
#
_cell.length_a   1.000
_cell.length_b   1.000
_cell.length_c   1.000
_cell.angle_alpha   90.00
_cell.angle_beta   90.00
_cell.angle_gamma   90.00
#
_symmetry.space_group_name_H-M   'P 1'
#
loop_
_entity.id
_entity.type
_entity.pdbx_description
1 polymer ?
#
loop_
_entity_poly.entity_id
_entity_poly.type
_entity_poly.pdbx_seq_one_letter_code
_entity_poly.pdbx_strand_id
1 'polypeptide(L)' 'MTKLTNLFQDSIEGRFQAGEEQQDPEMFKKSELMFMSGEELPRCWTDPNYRSGTK' A
#
# COMPACT_ATOMS: atom_id res chain seq x y z
N MET A 1 -5.13 2.29 12.87
CA MET A 1 -5.73 1.41 11.84
C MET A 1 -5.97 2.14 10.50
N THR A 2 -5.05 3.00 10.04
CA THR A 2 -5.27 3.80 8.80
C THR A 2 -4.03 3.96 7.90
N LYS A 3 -2.88 3.34 8.21
CA LYS A 3 -1.62 3.56 7.46
C LYS A 3 -1.72 3.18 5.98
N LEU A 4 -2.32 2.03 5.67
CA LEU A 4 -2.49 1.54 4.30
C LEU A 4 -3.43 2.43 3.46
N THR A 5 -4.52 2.92 4.04
CA THR A 5 -5.54 3.70 3.33
C THR A 5 -5.31 5.22 3.42
N ASN A 6 -4.33 5.67 4.19
CA ASN A 6 -3.98 7.08 4.29
C ASN A 6 -3.28 7.57 3.02
N LEU A 7 -3.97 8.42 2.26
CA LEU A 7 -3.51 9.05 1.02
C LEU A 7 -2.22 9.86 1.16
N PHE A 8 -1.96 10.42 2.35
CA PHE A 8 -0.79 11.25 2.62
C PHE A 8 0.42 10.45 3.12
N GLN A 9 0.31 9.13 3.16
CA GLN A 9 1.38 8.23 3.56
C GLN A 9 1.73 7.34 2.36
N ASP A 10 2.94 7.50 1.84
CA ASP A 10 3.43 6.81 0.64
C ASP A 10 3.97 5.40 0.92
N SER A 11 4.29 5.12 2.18
CA SER A 11 5.01 3.93 2.61
C SER A 11 4.38 3.31 3.84
N ILE A 12 4.40 1.99 3.93
CA ILE A 12 3.83 1.23 5.05
C ILE A 12 4.84 0.24 5.60
N GLU A 13 4.74 -0.02 6.89
CA GLU A 13 5.48 -1.11 7.50
C GLU A 13 4.82 -2.44 7.14
N GLY A 14 5.60 -3.37 6.60
CA GLY A 14 5.20 -4.72 6.23
C GLY A 14 6.26 -5.72 6.63
N ARG A 15 5.99 -7.01 6.40
CA ARG A 15 6.94 -8.11 6.61
C ARG A 15 6.80 -9.07 5.45
N PHE A 16 7.90 -9.62 4.99
CA PHE A 16 7.86 -10.73 4.04
C PHE A 16 7.31 -11.99 4.73
N GLN A 17 6.40 -12.68 4.05
CA GLN A 17 6.00 -14.04 4.41
C GLN A 17 6.82 -15.01 3.56
N ALA A 18 8.03 -15.31 4.03
CA ALA A 18 8.95 -16.24 3.39
C ALA A 18 9.51 -17.21 4.44
N GLY A 19 9.44 -18.50 4.16
CA GLY A 19 9.85 -19.54 5.11
C GLY A 19 8.88 -19.71 6.29
N GLU A 20 9.38 -20.29 7.38
CA GLU A 20 8.59 -20.59 8.58
C GLU A 20 8.72 -19.51 9.67
N GLU A 21 9.74 -18.65 9.60
CA GLU A 21 10.03 -17.63 10.61
C GLU A 21 9.47 -16.25 10.24
N GLN A 22 9.06 -15.49 11.26
CA GLN A 22 8.63 -14.11 11.08
C GLN A 22 9.83 -13.21 10.78
N GLN A 23 9.81 -12.58 9.60
CA GLN A 23 10.84 -11.64 9.18
C GLN A 23 10.69 -10.28 9.87
N ASP A 24 11.79 -9.53 9.92
CA ASP A 24 11.83 -8.18 10.45
C ASP A 24 10.91 -7.23 9.66
N PRO A 25 10.39 -6.17 10.32
CA PRO A 25 9.55 -5.20 9.64
C PRO A 25 10.38 -4.31 8.72
N GLU A 26 9.87 -4.08 7.51
CA GLU A 26 10.46 -3.21 6.51
C GLU A 26 9.44 -2.19 6.00
N MET A 27 9.92 -1.08 5.45
CA MET A 27 9.07 -0.06 4.84
C MET A 27 8.92 -0.32 3.35
N PHE A 28 7.68 -0.46 2.90
CA PHE A 28 7.32 -0.71 1.51
C PHE A 28 6.60 0.50 0.92
N LYS A 29 6.96 0.90 -0.31
CA LYS A 29 6.21 1.93 -1.02
C LYS A 29 4.89 1.37 -1.52
N LYS A 30 3.80 2.12 -1.36
CA LYS A 30 2.49 1.74 -1.88
C LYS A 30 2.46 1.53 -3.39
N SER A 31 3.31 2.23 -4.13
CA SER A 31 3.48 2.07 -5.58
C SER A 31 4.06 0.71 -5.99
N GLU A 32 4.69 -0.01 -5.07
CA GLU A 32 5.34 -1.31 -5.31
C GLU A 32 4.47 -2.48 -4.80
N LEU A 33 3.29 -2.19 -4.25
CA LEU A 33 2.38 -3.17 -3.68
C LEU A 33 1.24 -3.50 -4.65
N MET A 34 0.91 -4.79 -4.72
CA MET A 34 -0.21 -5.32 -5.48
C MET A 34 -0.90 -6.41 -4.67
N PHE A 35 -2.19 -6.63 -4.92
CA PHE A 35 -2.90 -7.78 -4.39
C PHE A 35 -2.39 -9.07 -5.04
N MET A 36 -2.53 -10.18 -4.32
CA MET A 36 -2.19 -11.51 -4.86
C MET A 36 -3.03 -11.89 -6.10
N SER A 37 -4.13 -11.17 -6.38
CA SER A 37 -4.90 -11.28 -7.61
C SER A 37 -4.19 -10.69 -8.84
N GLY A 38 -3.16 -9.87 -8.66
CA GLY A 38 -2.53 -9.11 -9.74
C GLY A 38 -2.90 -7.62 -9.75
N GLU A 39 -3.90 -7.20 -8.97
CA GLU A 39 -4.43 -5.83 -9.01
C GLU A 39 -3.57 -4.87 -8.18
N GLU A 40 -3.32 -3.67 -8.72
CA GLU A 40 -2.67 -2.58 -7.98
C GLU A 40 -3.55 -2.07 -6.84
N LEU A 41 -2.95 -1.31 -5.90
CA LEU A 41 -3.72 -0.64 -4.86
C LEU A 41 -4.73 0.36 -5.45
N PRO A 42 -5.92 0.51 -4.85
CA PRO A 42 -6.89 1.51 -5.28
C PRO A 42 -6.29 2.91 -5.27
N ARG A 43 -6.52 3.67 -6.34
CA ARG A 43 -6.04 5.07 -6.45
C ARG A 43 -6.56 5.96 -5.32
N CYS A 44 -7.73 5.66 -4.77
CA CYS A 44 -8.29 6.36 -3.60
C CYS A 44 -7.50 6.14 -2.29
N TRP A 45 -6.45 5.31 -2.29
CA TRP A 45 -5.55 5.08 -1.16
C TRP A 45 -4.13 5.62 -1.41
N THR A 46 -3.81 5.99 -2.64
CA THR A 46 -2.46 6.37 -3.08
C THR A 46 -2.39 7.77 -3.70
N ASP A 47 -3.50 8.32 -4.21
CA ASP A 47 -3.57 9.62 -4.87
C ASP A 47 -4.55 10.57 -4.15
N PRO A 48 -4.06 11.61 -3.44
CA PRO A 48 -4.89 12.63 -2.81
C PRO A 48 -5.86 13.34 -3.77
N ASN A 49 -5.54 13.39 -5.06
CA ASN A 49 -6.34 14.04 -6.09
C ASN A 49 -7.31 13.09 -6.82
N TYR A 50 -7.41 11.83 -6.38
CA TYR A 50 -8.25 10.81 -7.02
C TYR A 50 -9.70 11.27 -7.26
N ARG A 51 -10.27 12.08 -6.36
CA ARG A 51 -11.66 12.56 -6.44
C ARG A 51 -11.84 13.85 -7.24
N SER A 52 -10.75 14.49 -7.66
CA SER A 52 -10.78 15.76 -8.41
C SER A 52 -11.15 15.57 -9.89
N GLY A 53 -11.28 14.31 -10.35
CA GLY A 53 -11.76 13.95 -11.68
C GLY A 53 -13.28 13.88 -11.76
N THR A 54 -13.97 15.01 -11.69
CA THR A 54 -15.31 15.16 -12.26
C THR A 54 -15.50 16.62 -12.67
N LYS A 55 -15.29 16.91 -13.95
CA LYS A 55 -15.85 18.07 -14.65
C LYS A 55 -16.83 17.55 -15.68
#